data_AF-A0A4R8RF36-F1
#
_entry.id   AF-A0A4R8RF36-F1
#
_cell.length_a   1.000
_cell.length_b   1.000
_cell.length_c   1.000
_cell.angle_alpha   90.00
_cell.angle_beta   90.00
_cell.angle_gamma   90.00
#
_symmetry.space_group_name_H-M   'P 1'
#
loop_
_entity.id
_entity.type
_entity.pdbx_description
1 polymer ?
#
loop_
_entity_poly.entity_id
_entity_poly.type
_entity_poly.pdbx_seq_one_letter_code
_entity_poly.pdbx_strand_id
1 'polypeptide(L)'
;MMLSTDTVDFKNENSLLYFNEFIALVRSPWTSAASDGDLWTVMLPQLARNSSPLRSAAMAIGALSTWHRKSTRGSLRTVSLPETQTKTGDAHYFDAVAHYCQSLNQQASQPSVQDAVVLSVLLLFFETLRDNRKAALDHINHGLSLLLDLLTDKDAQDRLASLAPNPKTLLGAIGSIFNYLTPQIRTVLRGRIHQGPSLPHFHKALSRKQHTVESFMVLLSQLPNSAVAGVPDDIPPVFHTLDEFERSWGAVRRAQTALMPLMVHILRNSDMFHSNSQQAIESFQGVLFTNERIAQFCDRSTRALEALDAAFQPLFQKIIVSELPTSAVYLRAVHLRLQHLGTYVFDNPPQYADAASINARLPLFREYLSVASVALRAAKREVARNPAHQLSLQCHLSWHLLVVALFCRDPLTRDEAVGLLAEYPGQDGLWSTCAVYAIAKRNREVERRNAAGGGTPDEQWRRLWRREFVFEDGGDRVILRYLDWDGGAREWRLVEEAADVRGDGEDAEWKQRPVSGCGGLLMVELFSGVDHDPGREEVFTDVSGG
;
A
#
# COMPACT_ATOMS: atom_id res chain seq x y z
N MET A 1 -34.90 -36.08 4.67
CA MET A 1 -34.81 -34.62 4.46
C MET A 1 -33.46 -34.19 5.03
N MET A 2 -32.41 -34.17 4.20
CA MET A 2 -31.10 -33.67 4.60
C MET A 2 -31.19 -32.15 4.64
N LEU A 3 -31.17 -31.56 5.84
CA LEU A 3 -30.93 -30.13 6.00
C LEU A 3 -29.55 -29.84 5.38
N SER A 4 -29.52 -29.02 4.34
CA SER A 4 -28.27 -28.49 3.80
C SER A 4 -27.48 -27.88 4.96
N THR A 5 -26.22 -28.29 5.12
CA THR A 5 -25.28 -27.78 6.12
C THR A 5 -25.12 -26.25 6.07
N ASP A 6 -25.54 -25.60 4.97
CA ASP A 6 -25.58 -24.15 4.85
C ASP A 6 -26.68 -23.47 5.68
N THR A 7 -27.68 -24.19 6.18
CA THR A 7 -28.79 -23.58 6.95
C THR A 7 -28.53 -23.45 8.45
N VAL A 8 -27.50 -24.13 8.99
CA VAL A 8 -27.19 -24.11 10.43
C VAL A 8 -26.38 -22.86 10.81
N ASP A 9 -25.58 -22.35 9.87
CA ASP A 9 -24.64 -21.26 10.11
C ASP A 9 -25.20 -19.85 9.85
N PHE A 10 -26.30 -19.74 9.11
CA PHE A 10 -26.84 -18.44 8.68
C PHE A 10 -28.28 -18.26 9.16
N LYS A 11 -28.56 -17.11 9.78
CA LYS A 11 -29.86 -16.84 10.41
C LYS A 11 -31.00 -16.66 9.40
N ASN A 12 -30.70 -16.23 8.18
CA ASN A 12 -31.67 -15.99 7.11
C ASN A 12 -30.98 -16.05 5.74
N GLU A 13 -31.79 -16.01 4.68
CA GLU A 13 -31.32 -16.05 3.28
C GLU A 13 -30.40 -14.87 2.93
N ASN A 14 -30.66 -13.66 3.48
CA ASN A 14 -29.81 -12.49 3.25
C ASN A 14 -28.41 -12.68 3.84
N SER A 15 -28.29 -13.29 5.03
CA SER A 15 -27.00 -13.60 5.65
C SER A 15 -26.16 -14.55 4.79
N LEU A 16 -26.78 -15.59 4.22
CA LEU A 16 -26.10 -16.49 3.30
C LEU A 16 -25.70 -15.78 1.99
N LEU A 17 -26.59 -14.93 1.45
CA LEU A 17 -26.30 -14.13 0.27
C LEU A 17 -25.11 -13.18 0.50
N TYR A 18 -25.07 -12.47 1.62
CA TYR A 18 -23.95 -11.59 1.96
C TYR A 18 -22.65 -12.37 2.17
N PHE A 19 -22.69 -13.52 2.82
CA PHE A 19 -21.49 -14.33 2.97
C PHE A 19 -20.96 -14.80 1.61
N ASN A 20 -21.82 -15.27 0.71
CA ASN A 20 -21.43 -15.66 -0.64
C ASN A 20 -20.89 -14.48 -1.47
N GLU A 21 -21.48 -13.30 -1.31
CA GLU A 21 -21.00 -12.07 -1.92
C GLU A 21 -19.58 -11.72 -1.44
N PHE A 22 -19.31 -11.87 -0.14
CA PHE A 22 -17.94 -11.72 0.40
C PHE A 22 -16.97 -12.72 -0.23
N ILE A 23 -17.35 -14.01 -0.36
CA ILE A 23 -16.52 -15.03 -1.02
C ILE A 23 -16.20 -14.65 -2.46
N ALA A 24 -17.19 -14.16 -3.22
CA ALA A 24 -16.98 -13.70 -4.59
C ALA A 24 -15.99 -12.51 -4.64
N LEU A 25 -16.13 -11.57 -3.70
CA LEU A 25 -15.29 -10.37 -3.63
C LEU A 25 -13.82 -10.67 -3.31
N VAL A 26 -13.55 -11.53 -2.31
CA VAL A 26 -12.16 -11.87 -1.93
C VAL A 26 -11.48 -12.79 -2.95
N ARG A 27 -12.26 -13.46 -3.81
CA ARG A 27 -11.78 -14.26 -4.94
C ARG A 27 -11.72 -13.47 -6.25
N SER A 28 -12.09 -12.19 -6.24
CA SER A 28 -11.91 -11.30 -7.39
C SER A 28 -10.43 -11.25 -7.76
N PRO A 29 -10.07 -11.31 -9.06
CA PRO A 29 -8.68 -11.27 -9.51
C PRO A 29 -7.88 -10.09 -8.95
N TRP A 30 -8.52 -8.93 -8.73
CA TRP A 30 -7.87 -7.74 -8.20
C TRP A 30 -7.48 -7.86 -6.72
N THR A 31 -8.32 -8.53 -5.93
CA THR A 31 -8.07 -8.81 -4.52
C THR A 31 -7.08 -9.95 -4.37
N SER A 32 -7.29 -11.06 -5.10
CA SER A 32 -6.57 -12.31 -4.88
C SER A 32 -5.22 -12.39 -5.57
N ALA A 33 -5.03 -11.72 -6.72
CA ALA A 33 -3.76 -11.78 -7.45
C ALA A 33 -2.76 -10.67 -7.08
N ALA A 34 -3.15 -9.73 -6.22
CA ALA A 34 -2.23 -8.74 -5.63
C ALA A 34 -1.60 -9.25 -4.31
N SER A 35 -2.06 -10.39 -3.81
CA SER A 35 -1.77 -10.92 -2.48
C SER A 35 -1.28 -12.36 -2.55
N ASP A 36 -0.68 -12.85 -1.46
CA ASP A 36 -0.47 -14.28 -1.24
C ASP A 36 -1.82 -15.00 -1.32
N GLY A 37 -2.11 -15.62 -2.48
CA GLY A 37 -3.47 -15.95 -2.91
C GLY A 37 -4.25 -16.83 -1.92
N ASP A 38 -3.54 -17.66 -1.15
CA ASP A 38 -4.12 -18.57 -0.16
C ASP A 38 -4.83 -17.82 0.99
N LEU A 39 -4.36 -16.64 1.39
CA LEU A 39 -4.96 -15.89 2.48
C LEU A 39 -6.41 -15.51 2.15
N TRP A 40 -6.63 -14.88 1.00
CA TRP A 40 -7.94 -14.36 0.61
C TRP A 40 -8.85 -15.44 0.02
N THR A 41 -8.31 -16.39 -0.74
CA THR A 41 -9.12 -17.38 -1.46
C THR A 41 -9.50 -18.60 -0.62
N VAL A 42 -8.70 -18.90 0.41
CA VAL A 42 -8.84 -20.09 1.27
C VAL A 42 -8.97 -19.70 2.74
N MET A 43 -7.95 -19.09 3.35
CA MET A 43 -7.86 -18.94 4.80
C MET A 43 -8.97 -18.06 5.39
N LEU A 44 -9.14 -16.84 4.89
CA LEU A 44 -10.15 -15.90 5.39
C LEU A 44 -11.58 -16.45 5.22
N PRO A 45 -11.98 -17.00 4.06
CA PRO A 45 -13.24 -17.74 3.91
C PRO A 45 -13.48 -18.83 4.95
N GLN A 46 -12.48 -19.67 5.20
CA GLN A 46 -12.61 -20.79 6.14
C GLN A 46 -12.75 -20.31 7.58
N LEU A 47 -11.90 -19.35 7.99
CA LEU A 47 -11.95 -18.74 9.32
C LEU A 47 -13.28 -17.99 9.54
N ALA A 48 -13.72 -17.21 8.55
CA ALA A 48 -14.99 -16.50 8.59
C ALA A 48 -16.19 -17.44 8.66
N ARG A 49 -16.13 -18.62 8.01
CA ARG A 49 -17.21 -19.61 8.16
C ARG A 49 -17.23 -20.20 9.58
N ASN A 50 -16.08 -20.47 10.19
CA ASN A 50 -16.01 -21.21 11.45
C ASN A 50 -16.12 -20.35 12.72
N SER A 51 -15.93 -19.03 12.63
CA SER A 51 -15.99 -18.11 13.78
C SER A 51 -17.13 -17.11 13.65
N SER A 52 -17.96 -16.95 14.68
CA SER A 52 -19.14 -16.06 14.63
C SER A 52 -18.78 -14.57 14.45
N PRO A 53 -17.82 -13.98 15.21
CA PRO A 53 -17.34 -12.62 14.95
C PRO A 53 -16.85 -12.42 13.51
N LEU A 54 -16.05 -13.37 12.99
CA LEU A 54 -15.49 -13.29 11.64
C LEU A 54 -16.57 -13.44 10.55
N ARG A 55 -17.55 -14.32 10.78
CA ARG A 55 -18.72 -14.48 9.90
C ARG A 55 -19.52 -13.19 9.80
N SER A 56 -19.76 -12.53 10.94
CA SER A 56 -20.43 -11.23 10.98
C SER A 56 -19.65 -10.17 10.19
N ALA A 57 -18.33 -10.11 10.33
CA ALA A 57 -17.49 -9.20 9.53
C ALA A 57 -17.54 -9.51 8.02
N ALA A 58 -17.47 -10.79 7.64
CA ALA A 58 -17.61 -11.22 6.25
C ALA A 58 -18.99 -10.83 5.67
N MET A 59 -20.08 -11.07 6.40
CA MET A 59 -21.42 -10.64 5.98
C MET A 59 -21.52 -9.11 5.89
N ALA A 60 -20.86 -8.35 6.76
CA ALA A 60 -20.81 -6.89 6.66
C ALA A 60 -20.19 -6.44 5.32
N ILE A 61 -19.06 -7.03 4.95
CA ILE A 61 -18.38 -6.75 3.67
C ILE A 61 -19.28 -7.11 2.49
N GLY A 62 -19.91 -8.29 2.50
CA GLY A 62 -20.79 -8.73 1.42
C GLY A 62 -22.08 -7.91 1.29
N ALA A 63 -22.65 -7.46 2.41
CA ALA A 63 -23.78 -6.53 2.40
C ALA A 63 -23.37 -5.18 1.80
N LEU A 64 -22.19 -4.65 2.16
CA LEU A 64 -21.65 -3.42 1.58
C LEU A 64 -21.36 -3.56 0.08
N SER A 65 -20.82 -4.70 -0.35
CA SER A 65 -20.64 -5.05 -1.77
C SER A 65 -21.96 -5.08 -2.53
N THR A 66 -22.98 -5.72 -1.94
CA THR A 66 -24.33 -5.76 -2.53
C THR A 66 -24.93 -4.37 -2.66
N TRP A 67 -24.71 -3.50 -1.67
CA TRP A 67 -25.15 -2.10 -1.73
C TRP A 67 -24.46 -1.36 -2.89
N HIS A 68 -23.13 -1.46 -3.00
CA HIS A 68 -22.37 -0.86 -4.10
C HIS A 68 -22.86 -1.32 -5.48
N ARG A 69 -23.12 -2.63 -5.65
CA ARG A 69 -23.65 -3.20 -6.88
C ARG A 69 -25.05 -2.68 -7.25
N LYS A 70 -25.89 -2.40 -6.26
CA LYS A 70 -27.24 -1.85 -6.47
C LYS A 70 -27.26 -0.32 -6.54
N SER A 71 -26.19 0.35 -6.13
CA SER A 71 -26.00 1.78 -6.29
C SER A 71 -25.88 2.11 -7.78
N THR A 72 -26.47 3.23 -8.21
CA THR A 72 -26.52 3.61 -9.64
C THR A 72 -25.19 4.15 -10.18
N ARG A 73 -24.07 3.93 -9.47
CA ARG A 73 -22.77 4.56 -9.75
C ARG A 73 -21.70 3.50 -10.03
N GLY A 74 -20.95 3.67 -11.13
CA GLY A 74 -20.01 2.70 -11.66
C GLY A 74 -18.57 2.79 -11.15
N SER A 75 -18.28 3.52 -10.07
CA SER A 75 -16.94 3.60 -9.46
C SER A 75 -17.05 3.97 -7.98
N LEU A 76 -16.21 3.37 -7.13
CA LEU A 76 -16.14 3.68 -5.70
C LEU A 76 -15.88 5.18 -5.43
N ARG A 77 -15.07 5.85 -6.28
CA ARG A 77 -14.79 7.30 -6.18
C ARG A 77 -16.05 8.15 -6.22
N THR A 78 -17.04 7.68 -6.96
CA THR A 78 -18.26 8.43 -7.21
C THR A 78 -19.36 8.07 -6.23
N VAL A 79 -19.26 7.01 -5.43
CA VAL A 79 -20.36 6.55 -4.56
C VAL A 79 -20.47 7.43 -3.31
N SER A 80 -21.68 7.94 -3.01
CA SER A 80 -21.97 8.65 -1.77
C SER A 80 -22.76 7.74 -0.82
N LEU A 81 -22.35 7.71 0.45
CA LEU A 81 -23.02 6.92 1.48
C LEU A 81 -24.43 7.49 1.78
N PRO A 82 -25.41 6.63 2.09
CA PRO A 82 -26.76 7.09 2.43
C PRO A 82 -26.82 7.54 3.90
N GLU A 83 -27.41 8.70 4.14
CA GLU A 83 -27.65 9.23 5.50
C GLU A 83 -28.92 8.64 6.14
N THR A 84 -29.93 8.35 5.31
CA THR A 84 -31.21 7.75 5.73
C THR A 84 -31.63 6.69 4.73
N GLN A 85 -32.42 5.70 5.19
CA GLN A 85 -32.94 4.64 4.34
C GLN A 85 -34.08 5.15 3.47
N THR A 86 -33.73 5.77 2.35
CA THR A 86 -34.71 6.38 1.42
C THR A 86 -35.06 5.44 0.27
N LYS A 87 -34.16 4.52 -0.07
CA LYS A 87 -34.34 3.54 -1.15
C LYS A 87 -34.23 2.12 -0.59
N THR A 88 -34.92 1.19 -1.23
CA THR A 88 -34.86 -0.24 -0.89
C THR A 88 -33.44 -0.80 -0.97
N GLY A 89 -32.61 -0.26 -1.86
CA GLY A 89 -31.19 -0.62 -1.97
C GLY A 89 -30.35 -0.23 -0.76
N ASP A 90 -30.71 0.85 -0.05
CA ASP A 90 -29.98 1.34 1.12
C ASP A 90 -30.06 0.37 2.30
N ALA A 91 -31.06 -0.53 2.32
CA ALA A 91 -31.17 -1.59 3.32
C ALA A 91 -29.89 -2.41 3.46
N HIS A 92 -29.22 -2.71 2.34
CA HIS A 92 -27.97 -3.46 2.34
C HIS A 92 -26.83 -2.72 3.05
N TYR A 93 -26.80 -1.39 2.96
CA TYR A 93 -25.81 -0.60 3.68
C TYR A 93 -26.08 -0.60 5.20
N PHE A 94 -27.34 -0.45 5.62
CA PHE A 94 -27.68 -0.53 7.05
C PHE A 94 -27.45 -1.93 7.62
N ASP A 95 -27.75 -2.99 6.86
CA ASP A 95 -27.40 -4.37 7.22
C ASP A 95 -25.89 -4.56 7.34
N ALA A 96 -25.10 -3.94 6.44
CA ALA A 96 -23.65 -3.97 6.50
C ALA A 96 -23.12 -3.37 7.81
N VAL A 97 -23.62 -2.19 8.19
CA VAL A 97 -23.27 -1.54 9.46
C VAL A 97 -23.74 -2.38 10.66
N ALA A 98 -24.93 -2.97 10.60
CA ALA A 98 -25.44 -3.82 11.67
C ALA A 98 -24.57 -5.06 11.91
N HIS A 99 -24.15 -5.75 10.84
CA HIS A 99 -23.24 -6.89 10.93
C HIS A 99 -21.83 -6.49 11.38
N TYR A 100 -21.33 -5.31 10.97
CA TYR A 100 -20.08 -4.74 11.45
C TYR A 100 -20.12 -4.54 12.98
N CYS A 101 -21.17 -3.87 13.49
CA CYS A 101 -21.36 -3.69 14.93
C CYS A 101 -21.55 -5.01 15.67
N GLN A 102 -22.27 -5.96 15.08
CA GLN A 102 -22.44 -7.30 15.65
C GLN A 102 -21.09 -8.00 15.82
N SER A 103 -20.21 -7.95 14.82
CA SER A 103 -18.87 -8.53 14.87
C SER A 103 -18.05 -7.98 16.05
N LEU A 104 -18.01 -6.66 16.20
CA LEU A 104 -17.31 -5.99 17.30
C LEU A 104 -17.89 -6.34 18.68
N ASN A 105 -19.22 -6.38 18.80
CA ASN A 105 -19.89 -6.74 20.06
C ASN A 105 -19.60 -8.20 20.46
N GLN A 106 -19.57 -9.12 19.50
CA GLN A 106 -19.24 -10.52 19.74
C GLN A 106 -17.77 -10.65 20.21
N GLN A 107 -16.84 -9.97 19.55
CA GLN A 107 -15.44 -9.94 19.94
C GLN A 107 -15.22 -9.32 21.34
N ALA A 108 -15.98 -8.28 21.69
CA ALA A 108 -15.92 -7.67 23.02
C ALA A 108 -16.50 -8.59 24.11
N SER A 109 -17.54 -9.37 23.78
CA SER A 109 -18.21 -10.27 24.73
C SER A 109 -17.43 -11.56 24.98
N GLN A 110 -16.77 -12.10 23.95
CA GLN A 110 -15.95 -13.30 24.01
C GLN A 110 -14.62 -13.04 23.28
N PRO A 111 -13.65 -12.41 23.96
CA PRO A 111 -12.39 -12.04 23.32
C PRO A 111 -11.59 -13.26 22.87
N SER A 112 -11.27 -13.28 21.59
CA SER A 112 -10.38 -14.26 20.97
C SER A 112 -9.25 -13.53 20.26
N VAL A 113 -8.00 -13.87 20.59
CA VAL A 113 -6.83 -13.22 19.98
C VAL A 113 -6.75 -13.54 18.48
N GLN A 114 -7.05 -14.78 18.10
CA GLN A 114 -7.09 -15.19 16.69
C GLN A 114 -8.13 -14.37 15.92
N ASP A 115 -9.33 -14.24 16.47
CA ASP A 115 -10.39 -13.46 15.85
C ASP A 115 -10.01 -11.98 15.78
N ALA A 116 -9.41 -11.40 16.82
CA ALA A 116 -8.96 -10.01 16.82
C ALA A 116 -7.96 -9.71 15.69
N VAL A 117 -6.97 -10.59 15.51
CA VAL A 117 -5.96 -10.45 14.44
C VAL A 117 -6.62 -10.54 13.07
N VAL A 118 -7.53 -11.49 12.84
CA VAL A 118 -8.23 -11.63 11.56
C VAL A 118 -9.22 -10.49 11.31
N LEU A 119 -9.94 -10.03 12.34
CA LEU A 119 -10.84 -8.88 12.28
C LEU A 119 -10.10 -7.60 11.92
N SER A 120 -8.86 -7.41 12.38
CA SER A 120 -8.07 -6.23 12.01
C SER A 120 -7.89 -6.11 10.48
N VAL A 121 -7.89 -7.23 9.74
CA VAL A 121 -7.83 -7.25 8.27
C VAL A 121 -9.22 -7.14 7.64
N LEU A 122 -10.22 -7.91 8.11
CA LEU A 122 -11.57 -7.88 7.54
C LEU A 122 -12.24 -6.51 7.72
N LEU A 123 -12.08 -5.89 8.89
CA LEU A 123 -12.67 -4.59 9.18
C LEU A 123 -11.87 -3.44 8.52
N LEU A 124 -10.55 -3.60 8.35
CA LEU A 124 -9.77 -2.74 7.46
C LEU A 124 -10.32 -2.78 6.02
N PHE A 125 -10.56 -3.97 5.48
CA PHE A 125 -11.15 -4.13 4.14
C PHE A 125 -12.52 -3.47 4.07
N PHE A 126 -13.39 -3.68 5.06
CA PHE A 126 -14.71 -3.05 5.16
C PHE A 126 -14.62 -1.51 5.15
N GLU A 127 -13.79 -0.92 6.00
CA GLU A 127 -13.67 0.53 6.10
C GLU A 127 -13.03 1.15 4.86
N THR A 128 -12.10 0.44 4.20
CA THR A 128 -11.54 0.88 2.92
C THR A 128 -12.58 0.82 1.80
N LEU A 129 -13.44 -0.22 1.77
CA LEU A 129 -14.57 -0.32 0.83
C LEU A 129 -15.61 0.77 1.05
N ARG A 130 -15.73 1.27 2.28
CA ARG A 130 -16.60 2.37 2.69
C ARG A 130 -15.96 3.75 2.49
N ASP A 131 -14.70 3.80 2.03
CA ASP A 131 -13.90 5.02 1.90
C ASP A 131 -13.56 5.72 3.25
N ASN A 132 -13.72 5.02 4.37
CA ASN A 132 -13.46 5.54 5.72
C ASN A 132 -12.03 5.21 6.18
N ARG A 133 -11.07 5.91 5.60
CA ARG A 133 -9.63 5.66 5.82
C ARG A 133 -9.18 5.92 7.26
N LYS A 134 -9.87 6.78 8.01
CA LYS A 134 -9.57 7.04 9.44
C LYS A 134 -9.85 5.80 10.29
N ALA A 135 -11.00 5.15 10.09
CA ALA A 135 -11.30 3.89 10.76
C ALA A 135 -10.41 2.73 10.26
N ALA A 136 -10.05 2.73 8.97
CA ALA A 136 -9.08 1.79 8.43
C ALA A 136 -7.71 1.91 9.14
N LEU A 137 -7.22 3.14 9.36
CA LEU A 137 -6.02 3.38 10.17
C LEU A 137 -6.17 2.87 11.60
N ASP A 138 -7.34 3.04 12.22
CA ASP A 138 -7.60 2.53 13.58
C ASP A 138 -7.49 0.98 13.62
N HIS A 139 -7.96 0.27 12.60
CA HIS A 139 -7.80 -1.19 12.47
C HIS A 139 -6.35 -1.63 12.26
N ILE A 140 -5.58 -0.89 11.45
CA ILE A 140 -4.14 -1.15 11.28
C ILE A 140 -3.38 -0.89 12.59
N ASN A 141 -3.70 0.21 13.27
CA ASN A 141 -3.11 0.58 14.56
C ASN A 141 -3.33 -0.53 15.60
N HIS A 142 -4.54 -1.10 15.64
CA HIS A 142 -4.86 -2.23 16.51
C HIS A 142 -4.15 -3.53 16.08
N GLY A 143 -4.24 -3.91 14.80
CA GLY A 143 -3.64 -5.14 14.27
C GLY A 143 -2.13 -5.19 14.46
N LEU A 144 -1.43 -4.10 14.15
CA LEU A 144 0.03 -4.01 14.34
C LEU A 144 0.43 -4.01 15.82
N SER A 145 -0.36 -3.37 16.70
CA SER A 145 -0.11 -3.41 18.14
C SER A 145 -0.24 -4.84 18.69
N LEU A 146 -1.28 -5.57 18.26
CA LEU A 146 -1.48 -6.98 18.65
C LEU A 146 -0.37 -7.89 18.14
N LEU A 147 0.03 -7.73 16.87
CA LEU A 147 1.13 -8.51 16.30
C LEU A 147 2.44 -8.22 17.04
N LEU A 148 2.68 -6.96 17.42
CA LEU A 148 3.85 -6.59 18.21
C LEU A 148 3.85 -7.30 19.56
N ASP A 149 2.74 -7.29 20.28
CA ASP A 149 2.61 -7.99 21.56
C ASP A 149 2.84 -9.51 21.38
N LEU A 150 2.21 -10.12 20.37
CA LEU A 150 2.31 -11.56 20.09
C LEU A 150 3.72 -12.03 19.70
N LEU A 151 4.53 -11.15 19.13
CA LEU A 151 5.87 -11.51 18.65
C LEU A 151 7.00 -11.12 19.61
N THR A 152 6.72 -10.25 20.58
CA THR A 152 7.78 -9.65 21.43
C THR A 152 7.55 -9.80 22.94
N ASP A 153 6.37 -10.23 23.39
CA ASP A 153 6.13 -10.50 24.81
C ASP A 153 6.90 -11.71 25.32
N LYS A 154 7.18 -11.76 26.63
CA LYS A 154 7.94 -12.86 27.26
C LYS A 154 7.25 -14.21 27.13
N ASP A 155 5.91 -14.22 27.11
CA ASP A 155 5.03 -15.38 26.93
C ASP A 155 4.56 -15.54 25.47
N ALA A 156 5.22 -14.88 24.51
CA ALA A 156 4.88 -14.93 23.09
C ALA A 156 4.73 -16.37 22.56
N GLN A 157 5.64 -17.28 22.94
CA GLN A 157 5.61 -18.66 22.44
C GLN A 157 4.33 -19.41 22.84
N ASP A 158 3.88 -19.25 24.09
CA ASP A 158 2.67 -19.92 24.60
C ASP A 158 1.40 -19.32 23.97
N ARG A 159 1.37 -17.99 23.81
CA ARG A 159 0.27 -17.30 23.12
C ARG A 159 0.18 -17.67 21.64
N LEU A 160 1.33 -17.80 20.98
CA LEU A 160 1.38 -18.22 19.58
C LEU A 160 0.89 -19.66 19.42
N ALA A 161 1.34 -20.59 20.27
CA ALA A 161 0.95 -21.99 20.21
C ALA A 161 -0.56 -22.22 20.38
N SER A 162 -1.24 -21.35 21.13
CA SER A 162 -2.69 -21.42 21.36
C SER A 162 -3.54 -20.70 20.30
N LEU A 163 -2.93 -19.97 19.36
CA LEU A 163 -3.64 -19.11 18.40
C LEU A 163 -4.31 -19.90 17.27
N ALA A 164 -3.61 -20.89 16.70
CA ALA A 164 -4.07 -21.68 15.56
C ALA A 164 -3.18 -22.94 15.41
N PRO A 165 -3.59 -23.96 14.63
CA PRO A 165 -2.73 -25.12 14.34
C PRO A 165 -1.38 -24.74 13.70
N ASN A 166 -1.37 -23.70 12.85
CA ASN A 166 -0.17 -23.15 12.19
C ASN A 166 -0.11 -21.62 12.37
N PRO A 167 0.23 -21.14 13.57
CA PRO A 167 0.06 -19.73 13.93
C PRO A 167 1.03 -18.82 13.15
N LYS A 168 2.26 -19.27 12.92
CA LYS A 168 3.27 -18.49 12.18
C LYS A 168 2.85 -18.22 10.73
N THR A 169 2.25 -19.21 10.05
CA THR A 169 1.76 -19.04 8.67
C THR A 169 0.61 -18.04 8.60
N LEU A 170 -0.35 -18.12 9.53
CA LEU A 170 -1.44 -17.14 9.62
C LEU A 170 -0.91 -15.73 9.87
N LEU A 171 0.00 -15.57 10.84
CA LEU A 171 0.58 -14.27 11.17
C LEU A 171 1.47 -13.73 10.05
N GLY A 172 2.22 -14.57 9.35
CA GLY A 172 3.02 -14.16 8.19
C GLY A 172 2.16 -13.74 7.00
N ALA A 173 1.06 -14.45 6.73
CA ALA A 173 0.10 -14.07 5.70
C ALA A 173 -0.55 -12.71 6.00
N ILE A 174 -1.03 -12.50 7.22
CA ILE A 174 -1.60 -11.20 7.67
C ILE A 174 -0.52 -10.11 7.70
N GLY A 175 0.66 -10.45 8.20
CA GLY A 175 1.81 -9.55 8.26
C GLY A 175 2.24 -9.07 6.88
N SER A 176 2.06 -9.89 5.84
CA SER A 176 2.31 -9.48 4.46
C SER A 176 1.43 -8.29 4.04
N ILE A 177 0.16 -8.25 4.45
CA ILE A 177 -0.74 -7.12 4.16
C ILE A 177 -0.22 -5.86 4.82
N PHE A 178 0.11 -5.93 6.11
CA PHE A 178 0.60 -4.75 6.82
C PHE A 178 1.95 -4.27 6.31
N ASN A 179 2.86 -5.18 5.95
CA ASN A 179 4.12 -4.83 5.30
C ASN A 179 3.90 -4.06 4.00
N TYR A 180 2.91 -4.47 3.19
CA TYR A 180 2.49 -3.74 2.00
C TYR A 180 1.92 -2.35 2.33
N LEU A 181 1.16 -2.21 3.41
CA LEU A 181 0.58 -0.94 3.84
C LEU A 181 1.55 0.00 4.58
N THR A 182 2.73 -0.48 4.98
CA THR A 182 3.74 0.28 5.74
C THR A 182 4.10 1.65 5.13
N PRO A 183 4.34 1.80 3.81
CA PRO A 183 4.60 3.11 3.21
C PRO A 183 3.39 4.06 3.31
N GLN A 184 2.18 3.49 3.29
CA GLN A 184 0.93 4.24 3.31
C GLN A 184 0.65 4.80 4.71
N ILE A 185 0.91 4.03 5.76
CA ILE A 185 0.71 4.51 7.14
C ILE A 185 1.64 5.67 7.49
N ARG A 186 2.78 5.86 6.81
CA ARG A 186 3.62 7.05 7.02
C ARG A 186 3.11 8.28 6.29
N THR A 187 2.50 8.09 5.12
CA THR A 187 2.09 9.19 4.24
C THR A 187 0.62 9.57 4.44
N VAL A 188 -0.21 8.69 5.01
CA VAL A 188 -1.62 8.90 5.29
C VAL A 188 -1.84 9.09 6.79
N LEU A 189 -2.08 10.34 7.18
CA LEU A 189 -2.31 10.75 8.55
C LEU A 189 -3.80 10.70 8.88
N ARG A 190 -4.11 10.29 10.11
CA ARG A 190 -5.49 10.27 10.61
C ARG A 190 -6.11 11.68 10.69
N GLY A 191 -5.29 12.68 10.98
CA GLY A 191 -5.68 14.08 11.12
C GLY A 191 -4.70 14.99 10.38
N ARG A 192 -4.36 16.12 11.00
CA ARG A 192 -3.38 17.08 10.46
C ARG A 192 -1.95 16.69 10.81
N ILE A 193 -0.99 17.17 10.04
CA ILE A 193 0.45 16.91 10.24
C ILE A 193 0.96 17.22 11.66
N HIS A 194 0.41 18.25 12.31
CA HIS A 194 0.78 18.65 13.66
C HIS A 194 0.08 17.86 14.78
N GLN A 195 -0.83 16.92 14.45
CA GLN A 195 -1.64 16.19 15.43
C GLN A 195 -1.02 14.83 15.83
N GLY A 196 0.19 14.54 15.35
CA GLY A 196 0.94 13.34 15.71
C GLY A 196 0.90 12.24 14.64
N PRO A 197 1.45 11.05 14.95
CA PRO A 197 1.57 9.98 13.97
C PRO A 197 0.22 9.38 13.59
N SER A 198 0.17 8.74 12.43
CA SER A 198 -1.02 8.05 11.91
C SER A 198 -1.53 6.93 12.83
N LEU A 199 -0.63 6.21 13.50
CA LEU A 199 -0.94 5.04 14.34
C LEU A 199 -0.47 5.25 15.80
N PRO A 200 -1.10 6.13 16.59
CA PRO A 200 -0.56 6.58 17.88
C PRO A 200 -0.39 5.47 18.92
N HIS A 201 -1.25 4.44 18.92
CA HIS A 201 -1.18 3.35 19.89
C HIS A 201 -0.02 2.40 19.57
N PHE A 202 0.14 2.06 18.31
CA PHE A 202 1.24 1.24 17.80
C PHE A 202 2.59 1.92 18.04
N HIS A 203 2.72 3.23 17.73
CA HIS A 203 3.95 3.98 18.02
C HIS A 203 4.26 3.98 19.51
N LYS A 204 3.25 4.20 20.38
CA LYS A 204 3.44 4.12 21.84
C LYS A 204 3.83 2.73 22.32
N ALA A 205 3.36 1.66 21.67
CA ALA A 205 3.72 0.29 22.00
C ALA A 205 5.16 -0.04 21.56
N LEU A 206 5.53 0.37 20.35
CA LEU A 206 6.88 0.29 19.81
C LEU A 206 7.92 0.94 20.74
N SER A 207 7.70 2.20 21.16
CA SER A 207 8.61 2.90 22.06
C SER A 207 8.79 2.15 23.39
N ARG A 208 7.70 1.62 23.97
CA ARG A 208 7.73 0.84 25.22
C ARG A 208 8.54 -0.46 25.08
N LYS A 209 8.47 -1.09 23.90
CA LYS A 209 9.16 -2.34 23.58
C LYS A 209 10.52 -2.13 22.91
N GLN A 210 10.99 -0.89 22.82
CA GLN A 210 12.26 -0.51 22.19
C GLN A 210 12.37 -0.95 20.72
N HIS A 211 11.25 -0.99 20.00
CA HIS A 211 11.20 -1.23 18.57
C HIS A 211 10.92 0.07 17.80
N THR A 212 11.35 0.09 16.56
CA THR A 212 10.93 1.06 15.54
C THR A 212 9.95 0.40 14.56
N VAL A 213 9.22 1.19 13.77
CA VAL A 213 8.36 0.64 12.72
C VAL A 213 9.19 -0.24 11.78
N GLU A 214 10.38 0.22 11.39
CA GLU A 214 11.28 -0.48 10.47
C GLU A 214 11.74 -1.83 11.04
N SER A 215 12.26 -1.82 12.27
CA SER A 215 12.75 -3.05 12.92
C SER A 215 11.62 -4.08 13.11
N PHE A 216 10.42 -3.63 13.46
CA PHE A 216 9.29 -4.52 13.66
C PHE A 216 8.76 -5.08 12.34
N MET A 217 8.70 -4.28 11.29
CA MET A 217 8.26 -4.76 9.97
C MET A 217 9.24 -5.78 9.38
N VAL A 218 10.54 -5.63 9.64
CA VAL A 218 11.55 -6.67 9.31
C VAL A 218 11.29 -7.95 10.10
N LEU A 219 11.04 -7.88 11.41
CA LEU A 219 10.67 -9.05 12.22
C LEU A 219 9.40 -9.74 11.67
N LEU A 220 8.39 -8.95 11.29
CA LEU A 220 7.13 -9.44 10.75
C LEU A 220 7.31 -10.09 9.38
N SER A 221 8.23 -9.57 8.54
CA SER A 221 8.51 -10.12 7.21
C SER A 221 9.25 -11.45 7.26
N GLN A 222 9.92 -11.79 8.38
CA GLN A 222 10.60 -13.08 8.58
C GLN A 222 9.62 -14.24 8.85
N LEU A 223 8.35 -13.96 9.15
CA LEU A 223 7.36 -15.02 9.36
C LEU A 223 7.05 -15.75 8.03
N PRO A 224 6.93 -17.08 8.05
CA PRO A 224 6.52 -17.83 6.86
C PRO A 224 5.10 -17.41 6.47
N ASN A 225 4.87 -17.20 5.19
CA ASN A 225 3.58 -16.81 4.63
C ASN A 225 2.84 -17.96 3.92
N SER A 226 3.55 -19.06 3.62
CA SER A 226 3.00 -20.32 3.09
C SER A 226 3.43 -21.51 3.95
N ALA A 227 2.68 -22.62 3.87
CA ALA A 227 3.00 -23.88 4.54
C ALA A 227 4.16 -24.63 3.86
N VAL A 228 4.52 -24.27 2.62
CA VAL A 228 5.65 -24.87 1.90
C VAL A 228 6.94 -24.16 2.31
N ALA A 229 7.87 -24.91 2.90
CA ALA A 229 9.11 -24.40 3.47
C ALA A 229 10.12 -23.92 2.42
N GLY A 230 10.84 -22.83 2.74
CA GLY A 230 12.13 -22.45 2.14
C GLY A 230 12.06 -21.30 1.14
N VAL A 231 13.04 -20.40 1.25
CA VAL A 231 13.55 -19.63 0.09
C VAL A 231 14.16 -20.68 -0.85
N PRO A 232 13.80 -20.75 -2.14
CA PRO A 232 14.60 -21.49 -3.08
C PRO A 232 15.96 -20.81 -3.12
N ASP A 233 17.01 -21.48 -2.61
CA ASP A 233 18.39 -20.97 -2.68
C ASP A 233 18.81 -20.70 -4.14
N ASP A 234 18.15 -21.33 -5.10
CA ASP A 234 18.33 -21.11 -6.53
C ASP A 234 17.03 -20.72 -7.25
N ILE A 235 17.06 -19.61 -7.98
CA ILE A 235 16.04 -19.27 -8.98
C ILE A 235 16.18 -20.29 -10.13
N PRO A 236 15.13 -21.06 -10.46
CA PRO A 236 15.21 -22.02 -11.56
C PRO A 236 15.42 -21.30 -12.89
N PRO A 237 16.02 -21.95 -13.91
CA PRO A 237 16.26 -21.31 -15.20
C PRO A 237 14.96 -20.95 -15.95
N VAL A 238 13.85 -21.65 -15.66
CA VAL A 238 12.52 -21.41 -16.23
C VAL A 238 11.46 -21.78 -15.20
N PHE A 239 10.39 -20.99 -15.09
CA PHE A 239 9.20 -21.35 -14.33
C PHE A 239 8.16 -22.07 -15.20
N HIS A 240 7.47 -23.07 -14.64
CA HIS A 240 6.41 -23.80 -15.34
C HIS A 240 5.01 -23.40 -14.87
N THR A 241 4.89 -22.86 -13.66
CA THR A 241 3.63 -22.40 -13.09
C THR A 241 3.76 -21.01 -12.44
N LEU A 242 2.65 -20.28 -12.36
CA LEU A 242 2.61 -18.98 -11.67
C LEU A 242 2.88 -19.15 -10.15
N ASP A 243 2.53 -20.30 -9.57
CA ASP A 243 2.78 -20.61 -8.15
C ASP A 243 4.27 -20.79 -7.85
N GLU A 244 5.05 -21.35 -8.78
CA GLU A 244 6.51 -21.41 -8.65
C GLU A 244 7.12 -20.00 -8.67
N PHE A 245 6.73 -19.18 -9.64
CA PHE A 245 7.21 -17.80 -9.74
C PHE A 245 6.86 -17.00 -8.48
N GLU A 246 5.60 -17.04 -8.03
CA GLU A 246 5.13 -16.26 -6.89
C GLU A 246 5.87 -16.63 -5.59
N ARG A 247 6.23 -17.91 -5.40
CA ARG A 247 7.03 -18.35 -4.25
C ARG A 247 8.44 -17.73 -4.27
N SER A 248 9.14 -17.80 -5.40
CA SER A 248 10.48 -17.20 -5.53
C SER A 248 10.43 -15.67 -5.45
N TRP A 249 9.43 -15.05 -6.09
CA TRP A 249 9.14 -13.62 -6.00
C TRP A 249 8.92 -13.17 -4.56
N GLY A 250 8.12 -13.92 -3.79
CA GLY A 250 7.84 -13.63 -2.39
C GLY A 250 9.09 -13.54 -1.52
N ALA A 251 10.12 -14.35 -1.81
CA ALA A 251 11.40 -14.30 -1.12
C ALA A 251 12.20 -13.02 -1.45
N VAL A 252 12.32 -12.67 -2.73
CA VAL A 252 12.99 -11.43 -3.16
C VAL A 252 12.28 -10.19 -2.60
N ARG A 253 10.95 -10.18 -2.64
CA ARG A 253 10.12 -9.11 -2.05
C ARG A 253 10.36 -8.96 -0.55
N ARG A 254 10.46 -10.06 0.21
CA ARG A 254 10.79 -10.00 1.64
C ARG A 254 12.19 -9.42 1.88
N ALA A 255 13.18 -9.86 1.11
CA ALA A 255 14.54 -9.31 1.21
C ALA A 255 14.56 -7.80 0.93
N GLN A 256 13.75 -7.32 -0.02
CA GLN A 256 13.62 -5.89 -0.34
C GLN A 256 13.14 -5.04 0.83
N THR A 257 12.41 -5.61 1.81
CA THR A 257 11.95 -4.86 3.00
C THR A 257 13.08 -4.27 3.85
N ALA A 258 14.31 -4.78 3.70
CA ALA A 258 15.49 -4.28 4.41
C ALA A 258 16.04 -2.94 3.87
N LEU A 259 15.64 -2.51 2.66
CA LEU A 259 16.12 -1.25 2.07
C LEU A 259 15.71 -0.02 2.87
N MET A 260 14.43 0.05 3.27
CA MET A 260 13.89 1.19 4.02
C MET A 260 14.57 1.37 5.39
N PRO A 261 14.75 0.33 6.24
CA PRO A 261 15.55 0.43 7.45
C PRO A 261 16.97 0.98 7.22
N LEU A 262 17.65 0.55 6.15
CA LEU A 262 18.97 1.06 5.80
C LEU A 262 18.95 2.56 5.48
N MET A 263 17.95 3.02 4.71
CA MET A 263 17.76 4.45 4.41
C MET A 263 17.45 5.27 5.67
N VAL A 264 16.59 4.74 6.55
CA VAL A 264 16.23 5.39 7.82
C VAL A 264 17.45 5.48 8.76
N HIS A 265 18.27 4.45 8.81
CA HIS A 265 19.53 4.47 9.56
C HIS A 265 20.46 5.58 9.06
N ILE A 266 20.61 5.74 7.74
CA ILE A 266 21.41 6.83 7.16
C ILE A 266 20.79 8.20 7.51
N LEU A 267 19.47 8.33 7.44
CA LEU A 267 18.76 9.56 7.82
C LEU A 267 19.01 9.93 9.29
N ARG A 268 18.91 8.97 10.22
CA ARG A 268 19.11 9.19 11.66
C ARG A 268 20.54 9.53 12.05
N ASN A 269 21.52 9.08 11.27
CA ASN A 269 22.92 9.43 11.47
C ASN A 269 23.32 10.70 10.69
N SER A 270 22.35 11.51 10.27
CA SER A 270 22.56 12.78 9.59
C SER A 270 21.99 13.95 10.39
N ASP A 271 22.46 15.17 10.11
CA ASP A 271 21.96 16.39 10.75
C ASP A 271 20.56 16.83 10.26
N MET A 272 19.86 16.00 9.47
CA MET A 272 18.57 16.35 8.87
C MET A 272 17.44 16.54 9.89
N PHE A 273 17.55 15.95 11.10
CA PHE A 273 16.59 16.16 12.19
C PHE A 273 16.67 17.57 12.79
N HIS A 274 17.75 18.32 12.54
CA HIS A 274 18.01 19.64 13.11
C HIS A 274 18.21 20.73 12.06
N SER A 275 18.09 20.40 10.78
CA SER A 275 18.37 21.32 9.68
C SER A 275 17.17 21.53 8.77
N ASN A 276 16.92 22.79 8.42
CA ASN A 276 15.99 23.20 7.37
C ASN A 276 16.70 23.90 6.20
N SER A 277 18.03 23.88 6.19
CA SER A 277 18.84 24.49 5.14
C SER A 277 18.72 23.72 3.83
N GLN A 278 18.39 24.43 2.75
CA GLN A 278 18.33 23.85 1.41
C GLN A 278 19.65 23.17 1.02
N GLN A 279 20.80 23.77 1.37
CA GLN A 279 22.11 23.20 1.07
C GLN A 279 22.34 21.88 1.82
N ALA A 280 21.95 21.82 3.10
CA ALA A 280 22.11 20.61 3.91
C ALA A 280 21.22 19.47 3.37
N ILE A 281 20.00 19.79 2.94
CA ILE A 281 19.07 18.85 2.32
C ILE A 281 19.63 18.31 1.00
N GLU A 282 20.17 19.18 0.14
CA GLU A 282 20.79 18.76 -1.13
C GLU A 282 22.01 17.88 -0.89
N SER A 283 22.87 18.22 0.08
CA SER A 283 24.00 17.37 0.47
C SER A 283 23.55 16.00 0.97
N PHE A 284 22.51 15.95 1.81
CA PHE A 284 21.96 14.69 2.30
C PHE A 284 21.38 13.82 1.18
N GLN A 285 20.64 14.41 0.24
CA GLN A 285 20.10 13.68 -0.93
C GLN A 285 21.22 13.05 -1.76
N GLY A 286 22.30 13.81 -2.00
CA GLY A 286 23.51 13.29 -2.65
C GLY A 286 24.09 12.10 -1.90
N VAL A 287 24.29 12.22 -0.58
CA VAL A 287 24.78 11.12 0.29
C VAL A 287 23.87 9.90 0.22
N LEU A 288 22.55 10.08 0.25
CA LEU A 288 21.58 8.98 0.23
C LEU A 288 21.64 8.19 -1.08
N PHE A 289 21.62 8.87 -2.24
CA PHE A 289 21.60 8.21 -3.54
C PHE A 289 22.97 7.64 -3.96
N THR A 290 24.06 8.15 -3.39
CA THR A 290 25.42 7.66 -3.67
C THR A 290 25.97 6.76 -2.57
N ASN A 291 25.16 6.41 -1.57
CA ASN A 291 25.62 5.61 -0.44
C ASN A 291 26.03 4.20 -0.89
N GLU A 292 27.25 3.80 -0.56
CA GLU A 292 27.80 2.51 -1.01
C GLU A 292 26.99 1.31 -0.50
N ARG A 293 26.49 1.34 0.75
CA ARG A 293 25.69 0.24 1.29
C ARG A 293 24.35 0.10 0.56
N ILE A 294 23.72 1.22 0.22
CA ILE A 294 22.49 1.24 -0.60
C ILE A 294 22.80 0.69 -1.99
N ALA A 295 23.86 1.18 -2.64
CA ALA A 295 24.25 0.71 -3.97
C ALA A 295 24.50 -0.80 -4.00
N GLN A 296 25.31 -1.33 -3.06
CA GLN A 296 25.57 -2.77 -2.96
C GLN A 296 24.31 -3.59 -2.71
N PHE A 297 23.37 -3.08 -1.88
CA PHE A 297 22.08 -3.73 -1.67
C PHE A 297 21.26 -3.76 -2.96
N CYS A 298 21.12 -2.61 -3.63
CA CYS A 298 20.37 -2.48 -4.87
C CYS A 298 20.98 -3.32 -6.01
N ASP A 299 22.30 -3.45 -6.09
CA ASP A 299 22.99 -4.29 -7.08
C ASP A 299 22.72 -5.79 -6.87
N ARG A 300 22.66 -6.24 -5.60
CA ARG A 300 22.26 -7.62 -5.29
C ARG A 300 20.79 -7.85 -5.63
N SER A 301 19.92 -6.93 -5.24
CA SER A 301 18.47 -7.01 -5.52
C SER A 301 18.20 -7.01 -7.02
N THR A 302 18.84 -6.10 -7.78
CA THR A 302 18.74 -6.00 -9.25
C THR A 302 19.10 -7.32 -9.92
N ARG A 303 20.23 -7.95 -9.54
CA ARG A 303 20.63 -9.26 -10.09
C ARG A 303 19.61 -10.35 -9.82
N ALA A 304 19.04 -10.40 -8.61
CA ALA A 304 17.99 -11.37 -8.28
C ALA A 304 16.71 -11.12 -9.10
N LEU A 305 16.33 -9.85 -9.28
CA LEU A 305 15.15 -9.45 -10.07
C LEU A 305 15.33 -9.74 -11.56
N GLU A 306 16.52 -9.55 -12.12
CA GLU A 306 16.86 -9.90 -13.50
C GLU A 306 16.86 -11.42 -13.73
N ALA A 307 17.38 -12.20 -12.77
CA ALA A 307 17.33 -13.65 -12.81
C ALA A 307 15.88 -14.17 -12.77
N LEU A 308 15.05 -13.60 -11.89
CA LEU A 308 13.61 -13.90 -11.84
C LEU A 308 12.91 -13.54 -13.15
N ASP A 309 13.24 -12.38 -13.73
CA ASP A 309 12.68 -11.93 -15.00
C ASP A 309 12.98 -12.92 -16.12
N ALA A 310 14.26 -13.26 -16.28
CA ALA A 310 14.73 -14.19 -17.30
C ALA A 310 14.03 -15.56 -17.20
N ALA A 311 13.84 -16.06 -15.96
CA ALA A 311 13.15 -17.32 -15.71
C ALA A 311 11.63 -17.24 -15.92
N PHE A 312 11.02 -16.09 -15.68
CA PHE A 312 9.58 -15.88 -15.79
C PHE A 312 9.12 -15.62 -17.22
N GLN A 313 9.95 -14.94 -18.01
CA GLN A 313 9.60 -14.45 -19.34
C GLN A 313 9.03 -15.53 -20.28
N PRO A 314 9.56 -16.78 -20.36
CA PRO A 314 8.99 -17.82 -21.20
C PRO A 314 7.56 -18.20 -20.81
N LEU A 315 7.29 -18.32 -19.50
CA LEU A 315 5.97 -18.63 -18.98
C LEU A 315 5.00 -17.49 -19.22
N PHE A 316 5.43 -16.26 -18.93
CA PHE A 316 4.63 -15.06 -19.13
C PHE A 316 4.23 -14.93 -20.61
N GLN A 317 5.18 -15.01 -21.53
CA GLN A 317 4.90 -14.92 -22.97
C GLN A 317 3.95 -16.03 -23.44
N LYS A 318 4.14 -17.27 -22.98
CA LYS A 318 3.23 -18.37 -23.28
C LYS A 318 1.80 -18.04 -22.85
N ILE A 319 1.61 -17.60 -21.60
CA ILE A 319 0.30 -17.24 -21.04
C ILE A 319 -0.32 -16.09 -21.84
N ILE A 320 0.42 -15.02 -22.11
CA ILE A 320 -0.10 -13.85 -22.82
C ILE A 320 -0.57 -14.19 -24.25
N VAL A 321 0.04 -15.20 -24.89
CA VAL A 321 -0.35 -15.66 -26.23
C VAL A 321 -1.48 -16.69 -26.20
N SER A 322 -1.49 -17.60 -25.21
CA SER A 322 -2.43 -18.74 -25.19
C SER A 322 -3.74 -18.47 -24.45
N GLU A 323 -3.72 -17.57 -23.46
CA GLU A 323 -4.88 -17.30 -22.60
C GLU A 323 -5.70 -16.11 -23.11
N LEU A 324 -7.02 -16.17 -22.91
CA LEU A 324 -7.88 -15.02 -23.15
C LEU A 324 -7.56 -13.90 -22.14
N PRO A 325 -7.56 -12.61 -22.53
CA PRO A 325 -7.31 -11.50 -21.62
C PRO A 325 -8.28 -11.37 -20.43
N THR A 326 -9.38 -12.12 -20.44
CA THR A 326 -10.36 -12.19 -19.35
C THR A 326 -10.18 -13.42 -18.45
N SER A 327 -9.24 -14.32 -18.75
CA SER A 327 -9.01 -15.51 -17.91
C SER A 327 -8.30 -15.12 -16.61
N ALA A 328 -8.61 -15.84 -15.53
CA ALA A 328 -7.98 -15.60 -14.23
C ALA A 328 -6.45 -15.82 -14.29
N VAL A 329 -5.99 -16.77 -15.11
CA VAL A 329 -4.56 -17.07 -15.31
C VAL A 329 -3.86 -15.90 -16.00
N TYR A 330 -4.46 -15.33 -17.06
CA TYR A 330 -3.92 -14.16 -17.75
C TYR A 330 -3.78 -12.97 -16.80
N LEU A 331 -4.83 -12.65 -16.04
CA LEU A 331 -4.84 -11.51 -15.12
C LEU A 331 -3.83 -11.69 -13.98
N ARG A 332 -3.70 -12.92 -13.46
CA ARG A 332 -2.70 -13.23 -12.44
C ARG A 332 -1.27 -13.06 -12.98
N ALA A 333 -1.00 -13.50 -14.21
CA ALA A 333 0.31 -13.30 -14.84
C ALA A 333 0.63 -11.81 -15.02
N VAL A 334 -0.33 -11.00 -15.46
CA VAL A 334 -0.22 -9.54 -15.58
C VAL A 334 0.07 -8.89 -14.22
N HIS A 335 -0.62 -9.29 -13.15
CA HIS A 335 -0.37 -8.76 -11.81
C HIS A 335 1.01 -9.13 -11.27
N LEU A 336 1.42 -10.39 -11.41
CA LEU A 336 2.76 -10.82 -11.01
C LEU A 336 3.86 -10.06 -11.79
N ARG A 337 3.65 -9.82 -13.09
CA ARG A 337 4.53 -8.95 -13.88
C ARG A 337 4.57 -7.53 -13.35
N LEU A 338 3.42 -6.94 -12.98
CA LEU A 338 3.36 -5.60 -12.40
C LEU A 338 4.07 -5.50 -11.06
N GLN A 339 3.94 -6.51 -10.20
CA GLN A 339 4.62 -6.52 -8.90
C GLN A 339 6.14 -6.59 -9.08
N HIS A 340 6.61 -7.48 -9.95
CA HIS A 340 8.02 -7.59 -10.30
C HIS A 340 8.59 -6.28 -10.86
N LEU A 341 7.95 -5.73 -11.90
CA LEU A 341 8.37 -4.46 -12.49
C LEU A 341 8.27 -3.31 -11.49
N GLY A 342 7.27 -3.32 -10.59
CA GLY A 342 7.12 -2.32 -9.55
C GLY A 342 8.38 -2.18 -8.69
N THR A 343 8.85 -3.29 -8.12
CA THR A 343 10.09 -3.27 -7.34
C THR A 343 11.31 -2.98 -8.19
N TYR A 344 11.42 -3.59 -9.37
CA TYR A 344 12.59 -3.41 -10.24
C TYR A 344 12.78 -1.98 -10.74
N VAL A 345 11.68 -1.31 -11.07
CA VAL A 345 11.70 0.04 -11.64
C VAL A 345 11.76 1.12 -10.58
N PHE A 346 11.10 0.94 -9.42
CA PHE A 346 10.88 2.03 -8.47
C PHE A 346 11.71 1.91 -7.18
N ASP A 347 12.13 0.71 -6.78
CA ASP A 347 12.82 0.49 -5.49
C ASP A 347 14.36 0.46 -5.63
N ASN A 348 14.91 1.41 -6.37
CA ASN A 348 16.35 1.56 -6.60
C ASN A 348 16.80 3.02 -6.38
N PRO A 349 17.01 3.47 -5.12
CA PRO A 349 17.34 4.85 -4.81
C PRO A 349 18.52 5.45 -5.61
N PRO A 350 19.63 4.71 -5.87
CA PRO A 350 20.73 5.21 -6.69
C PRO A 350 20.34 5.74 -8.08
N GLN A 351 19.28 5.22 -8.70
CA GLN A 351 18.85 5.67 -10.04
C GLN A 351 18.39 7.13 -10.07
N TYR A 352 18.13 7.72 -8.90
CA TYR A 352 17.63 9.07 -8.74
C TYR A 352 18.73 10.11 -8.51
N ALA A 353 20.00 9.69 -8.46
CA ALA A 353 21.13 10.58 -8.22
C ALA A 353 21.21 11.74 -9.22
N ASP A 354 20.84 11.49 -10.47
CA ASP A 354 20.89 12.47 -11.55
C ASP A 354 19.81 12.23 -12.62
N ALA A 355 19.57 13.25 -13.45
CA ALA A 355 18.53 13.21 -14.46
C ALA A 355 18.86 12.26 -15.64
N ALA A 356 20.13 11.99 -15.93
CA ALA A 356 20.51 11.09 -17.02
C ALA A 356 20.21 9.63 -16.63
N SER A 357 20.50 9.25 -15.39
CA SER A 357 20.19 7.94 -14.81
C SER A 357 18.70 7.62 -14.86
N ILE A 358 17.83 8.58 -14.49
CA ILE A 358 16.37 8.36 -14.59
C ILE A 358 15.88 8.33 -16.04
N ASN A 359 16.49 9.12 -16.94
CA ASN A 359 16.13 9.11 -18.36
C ASN A 359 16.45 7.77 -19.03
N ALA A 360 17.55 7.12 -18.63
CA ALA A 360 17.91 5.80 -19.10
C ALA A 360 16.85 4.73 -18.75
N ARG A 361 16.01 4.98 -17.73
CA ARG A 361 14.91 4.09 -17.32
C ARG A 361 13.62 4.25 -18.14
N LEU A 362 13.57 5.17 -19.11
CA LEU A 362 12.37 5.43 -19.93
C LEU A 362 11.73 4.17 -20.54
N PRO A 363 12.49 3.20 -21.11
CA PRO A 363 11.88 1.97 -21.64
C PRO A 363 11.11 1.19 -20.58
N LEU A 364 11.64 1.12 -19.36
CA LEU A 364 11.02 0.41 -18.25
C LEU A 364 9.75 1.11 -17.74
N PHE A 365 9.73 2.45 -17.71
CA PHE A 365 8.50 3.18 -17.42
C PHE A 365 7.41 2.87 -18.45
N ARG A 366 7.75 2.88 -19.74
CA ARG A 366 6.79 2.56 -20.81
C ARG A 366 6.29 1.13 -20.74
N GLU A 367 7.16 0.18 -20.42
CA GLU A 367 6.75 -1.21 -20.18
C GLU A 367 5.77 -1.30 -18.99
N TYR A 368 6.10 -0.67 -17.87
CA TYR A 368 5.23 -0.65 -16.69
C TYR A 368 3.84 -0.08 -17.01
N LEU A 369 3.77 1.07 -17.70
CA LEU A 369 2.50 1.68 -18.10
C LEU A 369 1.68 0.81 -19.05
N SER A 370 2.35 0.12 -19.99
CA SER A 370 1.69 -0.82 -20.90
C SER A 370 1.01 -1.97 -20.15
N VAL A 371 1.73 -2.60 -19.22
CA VAL A 371 1.18 -3.69 -18.39
C VAL A 371 0.09 -3.14 -17.44
N ALA A 372 0.30 -1.95 -16.87
CA ALA A 372 -0.65 -1.28 -15.99
C ALA A 372 -1.97 -0.98 -16.69
N SER A 373 -1.91 -0.53 -17.94
CA SER A 373 -3.08 -0.27 -18.80
C SER A 373 -3.89 -1.54 -19.05
N VAL A 374 -3.25 -2.70 -19.21
CA VAL A 374 -3.95 -4.00 -19.30
C VAL A 374 -4.69 -4.32 -17.99
N ALA A 375 -4.00 -4.20 -16.86
CA ALA A 375 -4.54 -4.48 -15.53
C ALA A 375 -5.73 -3.55 -15.19
N LEU A 376 -5.60 -2.24 -15.44
CA LEU A 376 -6.67 -1.27 -15.22
C LEU A 376 -7.89 -1.51 -16.12
N ARG A 377 -7.69 -1.90 -17.39
CA ARG A 377 -8.81 -2.28 -18.27
C ARG A 377 -9.55 -3.51 -17.77
N ALA A 378 -8.82 -4.51 -17.26
CA ALA A 378 -9.44 -5.68 -16.65
C ALA A 378 -10.22 -5.31 -15.38
N ALA A 379 -9.63 -4.49 -14.50
CA ALA A 379 -10.28 -4.00 -13.31
C ALA A 379 -11.58 -3.24 -13.66
N LYS A 380 -11.56 -2.35 -14.66
CA LYS A 380 -12.74 -1.61 -15.13
C LYS A 380 -13.91 -2.52 -15.52
N ARG A 381 -13.63 -3.65 -16.17
CA ARG A 381 -14.66 -4.64 -16.54
C ARG A 381 -15.31 -5.29 -15.33
N GLU A 382 -14.52 -5.59 -14.30
CA GLU A 382 -15.04 -6.17 -13.06
C GLU A 382 -15.93 -5.18 -12.30
N VAL A 383 -15.60 -3.89 -12.29
CA VAL A 383 -16.45 -2.89 -11.64
C VAL A 383 -17.68 -2.50 -12.40
N ALA A 384 -17.67 -2.62 -13.72
CA ALA A 384 -18.91 -2.56 -14.48
C ALA A 384 -19.92 -3.64 -14.02
N ARG A 385 -19.46 -4.75 -13.43
CA ARG A 385 -20.32 -5.77 -12.81
C ARG A 385 -20.64 -5.45 -11.34
N ASN A 386 -19.63 -5.06 -10.57
CA ASN A 386 -19.78 -4.70 -9.17
C ASN A 386 -18.68 -3.70 -8.73
N PRO A 387 -19.02 -2.44 -8.38
CA PRO A 387 -18.05 -1.44 -7.92
C PRO A 387 -17.13 -1.89 -6.78
N ALA A 388 -17.55 -2.83 -5.94
CA ALA A 388 -16.71 -3.34 -4.86
C ALA A 388 -15.47 -4.12 -5.33
N HIS A 389 -15.49 -4.70 -6.54
CA HIS A 389 -14.43 -5.60 -7.04
C HIS A 389 -13.06 -4.92 -7.28
N GLN A 390 -12.96 -3.61 -7.13
CA GLN A 390 -11.73 -2.83 -7.35
C GLN A 390 -11.02 -2.38 -6.09
N LEU A 391 -11.45 -2.84 -4.92
CA LEU A 391 -10.64 -2.68 -3.73
C LEU A 391 -9.45 -3.64 -3.78
N SER A 392 -8.24 -3.12 -3.64
CA SER A 392 -7.08 -3.94 -3.30
C SER A 392 -6.31 -3.28 -2.16
N LEU A 393 -5.83 -4.09 -1.22
CA LEU A 393 -4.95 -3.63 -0.14
C LEU A 393 -3.46 -3.74 -0.51
N GLN A 394 -3.11 -4.37 -1.65
CA GLN A 394 -1.73 -4.79 -1.97
C GLN A 394 -1.36 -4.54 -3.46
N CYS A 395 -2.02 -3.60 -4.14
CA CYS A 395 -1.79 -3.35 -5.57
C CYS A 395 -0.65 -2.37 -5.84
N HIS A 396 -0.55 -1.28 -5.07
CA HIS A 396 0.45 -0.18 -5.17
C HIS A 396 0.51 0.50 -6.54
N LEU A 397 -0.36 0.15 -7.47
CA LEU A 397 -0.34 0.63 -8.83
C LEU A 397 -0.51 2.15 -8.89
N SER A 398 -1.39 2.74 -8.07
CA SER A 398 -1.57 4.19 -8.02
C SER A 398 -0.30 4.92 -7.60
N TRP A 399 0.45 4.37 -6.65
CA TRP A 399 1.74 4.91 -6.22
C TRP A 399 2.78 4.86 -7.33
N HIS A 400 2.92 3.72 -8.01
CA HIS A 400 3.87 3.58 -9.11
C HIS A 400 3.53 4.53 -10.28
N LEU A 401 2.25 4.68 -10.63
CA LEU A 401 1.82 5.66 -11.63
C LEU A 401 2.16 7.10 -11.20
N LEU A 402 2.01 7.42 -9.91
CA LEU A 402 2.44 8.71 -9.37
C LEU A 402 3.95 8.90 -9.48
N VAL A 403 4.75 7.89 -9.14
CA VAL A 403 6.21 7.94 -9.28
C VAL A 403 6.61 8.19 -10.74
N VAL A 404 5.98 7.54 -11.71
CA VAL A 404 6.19 7.84 -13.14
C VAL A 404 5.82 9.30 -13.44
N ALA A 405 4.66 9.77 -12.99
CA ALA A 405 4.21 11.15 -13.24
C ALA A 405 5.12 12.22 -12.61
N LEU A 406 5.77 11.90 -11.48
CA LEU A 406 6.70 12.80 -10.78
C LEU A 406 8.11 12.77 -11.39
N PHE A 407 8.65 11.60 -11.70
CA PHE A 407 10.09 11.44 -11.95
C PHE A 407 10.46 11.14 -13.41
N CYS A 408 9.55 10.59 -14.22
CA CYS A 408 9.83 10.40 -15.65
C CYS A 408 10.04 11.76 -16.34
N ARG A 409 11.04 11.89 -17.22
CA ARG A 409 11.27 13.16 -17.93
C ARG A 409 10.69 13.22 -19.33
N ASP A 410 10.15 12.12 -19.83
CA ASP A 410 9.43 12.10 -21.10
C ASP A 410 8.00 12.65 -20.90
N PRO A 411 7.60 13.75 -21.57
CA PRO A 411 6.26 14.32 -21.40
C PRO A 411 5.14 13.34 -21.75
N LEU A 412 5.30 12.54 -22.81
CA LEU A 412 4.26 11.62 -23.27
C LEU A 412 4.03 10.48 -22.27
N THR A 413 5.11 9.84 -21.80
CA THR A 413 5.02 8.79 -20.77
C THR A 413 4.45 9.32 -19.45
N ARG A 414 4.77 10.57 -19.05
CA ARG A 414 4.12 11.18 -17.89
C ARG A 414 2.63 11.41 -18.09
N ASP A 415 2.24 11.94 -19.24
CA ASP A 415 0.85 12.24 -19.56
C ASP A 415 0.00 10.96 -19.60
N GLU A 416 0.58 9.86 -20.10
CA GLU A 416 -0.03 8.54 -20.02
C GLU A 416 -0.23 8.09 -18.56
N ALA A 417 0.78 8.23 -17.70
CA ALA A 417 0.66 7.87 -16.28
C ALA A 417 -0.42 8.70 -15.56
N VAL A 418 -0.49 10.00 -15.83
CA VAL A 418 -1.52 10.91 -15.31
C VAL A 418 -2.91 10.50 -15.82
N GLY A 419 -3.03 10.14 -17.10
CA GLY A 419 -4.28 9.64 -17.68
C GLY A 419 -4.75 8.33 -17.04
N LEU A 420 -3.83 7.38 -16.80
CA LEU A 420 -4.14 6.13 -16.10
C LEU A 420 -4.58 6.37 -14.64
N LEU A 421 -4.04 7.38 -13.95
CA LEU A 421 -4.50 7.79 -12.62
C LEU A 421 -5.89 8.43 -12.62
N ALA A 422 -6.18 9.27 -13.61
CA ALA A 422 -7.52 9.87 -13.80
C ALA A 422 -8.56 8.76 -14.01
N GLU A 423 -8.21 7.77 -14.82
CA GLU A 423 -9.02 6.61 -15.16
C GLU A 423 -9.04 5.49 -14.10
N TYR A 424 -8.28 5.65 -13.01
CA TYR A 424 -8.14 4.61 -12.01
C TYR A 424 -9.49 4.39 -11.31
N PRO A 425 -10.04 3.17 -11.35
CA PRO A 425 -11.47 3.02 -11.13
C PRO A 425 -11.88 2.77 -9.65
N GLY A 426 -10.94 2.44 -8.77
CA GLY A 426 -11.17 2.16 -7.34
C GLY A 426 -10.12 2.70 -6.37
N GLN A 427 -9.86 1.96 -5.29
CA GLN A 427 -8.96 2.35 -4.19
C GLN A 427 -7.73 1.44 -4.12
N ASP A 428 -6.62 2.00 -3.66
CA ASP A 428 -5.33 1.32 -3.56
C ASP A 428 -4.80 1.43 -2.12
N GLY A 429 -5.25 0.49 -1.29
CA GLY A 429 -5.09 0.56 0.16
C GLY A 429 -5.70 1.85 0.74
N LEU A 430 -4.91 2.53 1.56
CA LEU A 430 -5.23 3.82 2.18
C LEU A 430 -5.01 5.01 1.24
N TRP A 431 -4.29 4.87 0.13
CA TRP A 431 -4.09 6.01 -0.77
C TRP A 431 -5.38 6.34 -1.51
N SER A 432 -5.89 7.55 -1.29
CA SER A 432 -6.97 8.10 -2.10
C SER A 432 -6.46 8.28 -3.53
N THR A 433 -6.96 7.47 -4.45
CA THR A 433 -6.49 7.51 -5.84
C THR A 433 -6.85 8.84 -6.52
N CYS A 434 -7.91 9.52 -6.08
CA CYS A 434 -8.24 10.90 -6.48
C CYS A 434 -7.18 11.89 -5.99
N ALA A 435 -6.72 11.74 -4.75
CA ALA A 435 -5.70 12.61 -4.17
C ALA A 435 -4.34 12.41 -4.85
N VAL A 436 -3.99 11.16 -5.14
CA VAL A 436 -2.82 10.79 -5.94
C VAL A 436 -2.88 11.43 -7.34
N TYR A 437 -4.04 11.37 -8.01
CA TYR A 437 -4.26 12.02 -9.29
C TYR A 437 -4.10 13.55 -9.21
N ALA A 438 -4.70 14.19 -8.21
CA ALA A 438 -4.58 15.63 -8.00
C ALA A 438 -3.12 16.09 -7.84
N ILE A 439 -2.30 15.32 -7.11
CA ILE A 439 -0.85 15.58 -6.99
C ILE A 439 -0.17 15.48 -8.36
N ALA A 440 -0.44 14.41 -9.12
CA ALA A 440 0.16 14.18 -10.43
C ALA A 440 -0.19 15.31 -11.41
N LYS A 441 -1.43 15.80 -11.38
CA LYS A 441 -1.90 16.96 -12.16
C LYS A 441 -1.18 18.24 -11.75
N ARG A 442 -1.13 18.56 -10.45
CA ARG A 442 -0.45 19.74 -9.91
C ARG A 442 1.06 19.73 -10.19
N ASN A 443 1.68 18.56 -10.20
CA ASN A 443 3.10 18.40 -10.52
C ASN A 443 3.45 18.98 -11.91
N ARG A 444 2.58 18.86 -12.91
CA ARG A 444 2.84 19.41 -14.26
C ARG A 444 3.09 20.93 -14.21
N GLU A 445 2.35 21.63 -13.37
CA GLU A 445 2.49 23.07 -13.18
C GLU A 445 3.74 23.45 -12.36
N VAL A 446 4.06 22.65 -11.34
CA VAL A 446 5.29 22.78 -10.54
C VAL A 446 6.52 22.63 -11.44
N GLU A 447 6.54 21.60 -12.30
CA GLU A 447 7.64 21.38 -13.22
C GLU A 447 7.79 22.49 -14.26
N ARG A 448 6.67 22.97 -14.82
CA ARG A 448 6.69 24.08 -15.78
C ARG A 448 7.30 25.34 -15.15
N ARG A 449 6.96 25.65 -13.90
CA ARG A 449 7.54 26.77 -13.15
C ARG A 449 9.03 26.54 -12.84
N ASN A 450 9.39 25.33 -12.41
CA ASN A 450 10.79 24.97 -12.17
C ASN A 450 11.67 25.17 -13.41
N ALA A 451 11.19 24.75 -14.58
CA ALA A 451 11.89 24.94 -15.85
C ALA A 451 11.96 26.42 -16.26
N ALA A 452 10.88 27.18 -16.06
CA ALA A 452 10.83 28.61 -16.37
C ALA A 452 11.74 29.45 -15.47
N GLY A 453 12.04 28.99 -14.24
CA GLY A 453 12.96 29.64 -13.31
C GLY A 453 14.44 29.53 -13.70
N GLY A 454 14.78 28.81 -14.78
CA GLY A 454 16.15 28.68 -15.29
C GLY A 454 17.03 27.71 -14.48
N GLY A 455 18.35 27.85 -14.63
CA GLY A 455 19.33 26.93 -14.03
C GLY A 455 19.64 25.71 -14.88
N THR A 456 20.68 24.98 -14.50
CA THR A 456 21.12 23.76 -15.20
C THR A 456 20.11 22.62 -15.03
N PRO A 457 20.12 21.60 -15.92
CA PRO A 457 19.27 20.41 -15.75
C PRO A 457 19.42 19.75 -14.37
N ASP A 458 20.63 19.71 -13.82
CA ASP A 458 20.89 19.11 -12.51
C ASP A 458 20.35 19.96 -11.36
N GLU A 459 20.43 21.29 -11.47
CA GLU A 459 19.79 22.19 -10.50
C GLU A 459 18.27 22.05 -10.54
N GLN A 460 17.69 21.96 -11.74
CA GLN A 460 16.26 21.71 -11.91
C GLN A 460 15.88 20.36 -11.28
N TRP A 461 16.66 19.31 -11.50
CA TRP A 461 16.44 17.98 -10.92
C TRP A 461 16.48 18.00 -9.39
N ARG A 462 17.49 18.64 -8.79
CA ARG A 462 17.59 18.78 -7.33
C ARG A 462 16.40 19.53 -6.74
N ARG A 463 15.91 20.59 -7.40
CA ARG A 463 14.72 21.31 -6.92
C ARG A 463 13.46 20.45 -6.96
N LEU A 464 13.32 19.58 -7.97
CA LEU A 464 12.21 18.65 -8.07
C LEU A 464 12.18 17.59 -6.96
N TRP A 465 13.29 17.31 -6.29
CA TRP A 465 13.31 16.45 -5.11
C TRP A 465 12.65 17.07 -3.88
N ARG A 466 12.41 18.38 -3.88
CA ARG A 466 11.62 19.06 -2.85
C ARG A 466 10.12 18.94 -3.06
N ARG A 467 9.66 18.20 -4.07
CA ARG A 467 8.25 17.83 -4.25
C ARG A 467 7.87 16.75 -3.24
N GLU A 468 7.47 17.19 -2.08
CA GLU A 468 7.14 16.35 -0.93
C GLU A 468 5.64 16.46 -0.65
N PHE A 469 4.99 15.36 -0.30
CA PHE A 469 3.56 15.38 -0.03
C PHE A 469 3.18 14.46 1.14
N VAL A 470 2.08 14.82 1.78
CA VAL A 470 1.43 14.02 2.83
C VAL A 470 -0.07 14.14 2.69
N PHE A 471 -0.77 13.07 3.03
CA PHE A 471 -2.21 12.97 3.03
C PHE A 471 -2.72 13.21 4.46
N GLU A 472 -3.46 14.30 4.67
CA GLU A 472 -4.13 14.61 5.93
C GLU A 472 -5.57 14.10 5.92
N ASP A 473 -6.17 14.03 7.12
CA ASP A 473 -7.58 13.66 7.32
C ASP A 473 -7.95 12.32 6.68
N GLY A 474 -7.06 11.34 6.78
CA GLY A 474 -7.23 10.03 6.18
C GLY A 474 -7.03 10.03 4.66
N GLY A 475 -6.68 11.14 4.01
CA GLY A 475 -6.49 11.22 2.56
C GLY A 475 -7.50 12.08 1.82
N ASP A 476 -8.44 12.70 2.54
CA ASP A 476 -9.39 13.68 1.99
C ASP A 476 -8.71 15.03 1.72
N ARG A 477 -7.52 15.26 2.29
CA ARG A 477 -6.73 16.46 2.12
C ARG A 477 -5.30 16.09 1.75
N VAL A 478 -4.74 16.80 0.78
CA VAL A 478 -3.34 16.68 0.39
C VAL A 478 -2.59 17.93 0.78
N ILE A 479 -1.38 17.75 1.31
CA ILE A 479 -0.36 18.78 1.42
C ILE A 479 0.72 18.49 0.39
N LEU A 480 1.08 19.50 -0.40
CA LEU A 480 2.16 19.43 -1.37
C LEU A 480 3.14 20.57 -1.09
N ARG A 481 4.40 20.21 -0.86
CA ARG A 481 5.53 21.10 -0.61
C ARG A 481 6.46 21.02 -1.82
N TYR A 482 6.97 22.15 -2.28
CA TYR A 482 7.90 22.23 -3.42
C TYR A 482 8.63 23.58 -3.44
N LEU A 483 9.70 23.67 -4.23
CA LEU A 483 10.39 24.94 -4.47
C LEU A 483 9.74 25.69 -5.64
N ASP A 484 9.52 26.99 -5.45
CA ASP A 484 9.04 27.90 -6.49
C ASP A 484 9.89 29.16 -6.57
N TRP A 485 9.92 29.77 -7.75
CA TRP A 485 10.70 30.98 -8.00
C TRP A 485 9.92 32.22 -7.55
N ASP A 486 10.46 32.95 -6.58
CA ASP A 486 9.93 34.27 -6.20
C ASP A 486 10.56 35.34 -7.09
N GLY A 487 9.81 35.81 -8.09
CA GLY A 487 10.28 36.85 -9.01
C GLY A 487 10.57 38.19 -8.35
N GLY A 488 9.96 38.49 -7.19
CA GLY A 488 10.20 39.72 -6.45
C GLY A 488 11.48 39.66 -5.62
N ALA A 489 11.65 38.59 -4.85
CA ALA A 489 12.83 38.37 -4.02
C ALA A 489 14.05 37.84 -4.82
N ARG A 490 13.84 37.36 -6.06
CA ARG A 490 14.84 36.74 -6.94
C ARG A 490 15.52 35.54 -6.29
N GLU A 491 14.76 34.75 -5.56
CA GLU A 491 15.24 33.55 -4.88
C GLU A 491 14.24 32.39 -5.02
N TRP A 492 14.74 31.17 -4.83
CA TRP A 492 13.90 29.99 -4.70
C TRP A 492 13.39 29.90 -3.27
N ARG A 493 12.08 29.80 -3.11
CA ARG A 493 11.45 29.65 -1.79
C ARG A 493 10.66 28.36 -1.70
N LEU A 494 10.58 27.83 -0.50
CA LEU A 494 9.74 26.69 -0.19
C LEU A 494 8.28 27.14 -0.11
N VAL A 495 7.43 26.53 -0.93
CA VAL A 495 5.99 26.74 -0.96
C VAL A 495 5.30 25.49 -0.44
N GLU A 496 4.27 25.67 0.39
CA GLU A 496 3.36 24.62 0.81
C GLU A 496 1.94 24.98 0.40
N GLU A 497 1.27 24.03 -0.25
CA GLU A 497 -0.11 24.14 -0.69
C GLU A 497 -0.93 23.00 -0.10
N ALA A 498 -2.22 23.26 0.10
CA ALA A 498 -3.18 22.26 0.48
C ALA A 498 -4.37 22.23 -0.49
N ALA A 499 -4.89 21.03 -0.74
CA ALA A 499 -6.13 20.84 -1.47
C ALA A 499 -7.02 19.83 -0.72
N ASP A 500 -8.28 20.19 -0.52
CA ASP A 500 -9.31 19.24 -0.12
C ASP A 500 -9.77 18.51 -1.39
N VAL A 501 -9.59 17.19 -1.44
CA VAL A 501 -9.85 16.39 -2.64
C VAL A 501 -11.20 15.70 -2.48
N ARG A 502 -12.18 16.13 -3.26
CA ARG A 502 -13.54 15.56 -3.30
C ARG A 502 -13.84 15.02 -4.69
N GLY A 503 -14.77 14.07 -4.77
CA GLY A 503 -15.20 13.50 -6.05
C GLY A 503 -14.08 12.75 -6.75
N ASP A 504 -13.84 13.05 -8.03
CA ASP A 504 -12.81 12.44 -8.86
C ASP A 504 -11.42 13.09 -8.74
N GLY A 505 -11.31 14.20 -8.00
CA GLY A 505 -10.06 14.95 -7.81
C GLY A 505 -9.69 15.89 -8.96
N GLU A 506 -10.52 16.02 -10.01
CA GLU A 506 -10.25 16.92 -11.14
C GLU A 506 -10.19 18.39 -10.72
N ASP A 507 -11.14 18.81 -9.90
CA ASP A 507 -11.36 20.19 -9.48
C ASP A 507 -10.70 20.51 -8.13
N ALA A 508 -9.61 19.80 -7.79
CA ALA A 508 -8.88 20.04 -6.55
C ALA A 508 -8.34 21.49 -6.50
N GLU A 509 -8.90 22.30 -5.59
CA GLU A 509 -8.47 23.69 -5.39
C GLU A 509 -7.22 23.75 -4.50
N TRP A 510 -6.06 24.06 -5.10
CA TRP A 510 -4.81 24.24 -4.37
C TRP A 510 -4.70 25.64 -3.77
N LYS A 511 -4.56 25.70 -2.45
CA LYS A 511 -4.42 26.95 -1.67
C LYS A 511 -3.09 26.96 -0.95
N GLN A 512 -2.30 28.01 -1.18
CA GLN A 512 -1.06 28.22 -0.46
C GLN A 512 -1.34 28.42 1.04
N ARG A 513 -0.45 27.89 1.88
CA ARG A 513 -0.52 27.98 3.34
C ARG A 513 0.88 28.17 3.94
N PRO A 514 1.00 28.53 5.23
CA PRO A 514 2.27 28.50 5.92
C PRO A 514 2.88 27.10 5.88
N VAL A 515 4.19 27.03 5.69
CA VAL A 515 4.95 25.77 5.69
C VAL A 515 4.81 25.09 7.05
N SER A 516 4.43 23.82 7.04
CA SER A 516 4.28 23.01 8.25
C SER A 516 5.65 22.63 8.84
N GLY A 517 5.71 22.49 10.17
CA GLY A 517 6.92 22.05 10.86
C GLY A 517 8.08 23.04 10.77
N CYS A 518 9.31 22.54 10.62
CA CYS A 518 10.52 23.37 10.60
C CYS A 518 10.91 23.86 9.20
N GLY A 519 10.17 23.45 8.16
CA GLY A 519 10.50 23.71 6.75
C GLY A 519 11.63 22.84 6.20
N GLY A 520 12.09 21.85 6.96
CA GLY A 520 13.03 20.83 6.51
C GLY A 520 12.40 19.81 5.56
N LEU A 521 13.05 18.66 5.43
CA LEU A 521 12.48 17.52 4.70
C LEU A 521 11.22 17.04 5.40
N LEU A 522 10.11 16.98 4.67
CA LEU A 522 8.84 16.47 5.19
C LEU A 522 8.99 15.03 5.67
N MET A 523 9.82 14.24 4.98
CA MET A 523 10.15 12.88 5.40
C MET A 523 10.69 12.85 6.84
N VAL A 524 11.62 13.74 7.21
CA VAL A 524 12.14 13.80 8.58
C VAL A 524 11.01 13.97 9.58
N GLU A 525 10.07 14.88 9.33
CA GLU A 525 8.92 15.11 10.22
C GLU A 525 8.05 13.85 10.39
N LEU A 526 7.83 13.09 9.30
CA LEU A 526 7.07 11.83 9.32
C LEU A 526 7.80 10.69 10.07
N PHE A 527 9.13 10.70 10.07
CA PHE A 527 9.95 9.71 10.79
C PHE A 527 10.35 10.15 12.21
N SER A 528 10.20 11.43 12.56
CA SER A 528 10.56 12.02 13.86
C SER A 528 9.54 11.75 14.97
N GLY A 529 8.38 11.16 14.66
CA GLY A 529 7.32 10.86 15.65
C GLY A 529 7.69 9.84 16.74
N VAL A 530 8.96 9.44 16.83
CA VAL A 530 9.53 8.49 17.80
C VAL A 530 10.82 9.10 18.33
N ASP A 531 10.91 9.24 19.66
CA ASP A 531 12.04 9.80 20.40
C ASP A 531 13.40 9.46 19.77
N HIS A 532 14.12 10.50 19.34
CA HIS A 532 15.50 10.41 18.89
C HIS A 532 16.39 10.08 20.09
N ASP A 533 16.86 8.83 20.20
CA ASP A 533 17.96 8.45 21.10
C ASP A 533 19.21 8.17 20.26
N PRO A 534 20.13 9.15 20.14
CA PRO A 534 21.33 9.05 19.29
C PRO A 534 22.34 7.99 19.77
N GLY A 535 22.12 7.32 20.91
CA GLY A 535 23.00 6.28 21.45
C GLY A 535 22.56 4.83 21.18
N ARG A 536 21.46 4.59 20.46
CA ARG A 536 20.96 3.23 20.20
C ARG A 536 21.66 2.58 19.01
N GLU A 537 22.51 1.59 19.28
CA GLU A 537 22.88 0.59 18.27
C GLU A 537 21.65 -0.26 17.94
N GLU A 538 21.08 -0.06 16.76
CA GLU A 538 20.08 -0.98 16.22
C GLU A 538 20.76 -2.33 15.93
N VAL A 539 20.30 -3.39 16.60
CA VAL A 539 20.69 -4.76 16.25
C VAL A 539 20.05 -5.09 14.90
N PHE A 540 20.73 -4.74 13.82
CA PHE A 540 20.50 -5.37 12.54
C PHE A 540 21.08 -6.78 12.64
N THR A 541 20.23 -7.76 12.89
CA THR A 541 20.61 -9.14 12.58
C THR A 541 20.97 -9.18 11.10
N ASP A 542 22.23 -9.45 10.83
CA ASP A 542 22.79 -9.56 9.49
C ASP A 542 21.88 -10.48 8.66
N VAL A 543 21.24 -9.93 7.63
CA VAL A 543 20.38 -10.69 6.70
C VAL A 543 21.26 -11.46 5.69
N SER A 544 22.51 -11.73 6.05
CA SER A 544 23.52 -12.40 5.23
C SER A 544 23.89 -13.81 5.73
N GLY A 545 23.14 -14.36 6.69
CA GLY A 545 23.31 -15.74 7.15
C GLY A 545 22.34 -16.71 6.48
N GLY A 546 22.73 -17.24 5.31
CA GLY A 546 22.01 -18.29 4.58
C GLY A 546 22.05 -18.04 3.08
#